data_AF-A0A2I0HRA7-F1
#
_entry.id   AF-A0A2I0HRA7-F1
#
_cell.length_a   1.000
_cell.length_b   1.000
_cell.length_c   1.000
_cell.angle_alpha   90.00
_cell.angle_beta   90.00
_cell.angle_gamma   90.00
#
_symmetry.space_group_name_H-M   'P 1'
#
loop_
_entity.id
_entity.type
_entity.pdbx_description
1 polymer ?
#
loop_
_entity_poly.entity_id
_entity_poly.type
_entity_poly.pdbx_seq_one_letter_code
_entity_poly.pdbx_strand_id
1 'polypeptide(L)'
;MIQNKRGGKVKLHPVMPPIAEFDHAEKGDALNGMSSFYLSSPSMELALALEKLTNEKLLNLHNVAKRCNDTQMEDFIESEFLTDQIAAIKKISEYVSQLRRIGKGHGVWDFDQMLLHEGGPA
;
A
#
# COMPACT_ATOMS: atom_id res chain seq x y z
N MET A 1 -8.24 6.75 -18.77
CA MET A 1 -6.90 7.36 -18.64
C MET A 1 -7.02 8.89 -18.70
N ILE A 2 -6.90 9.58 -17.55
CA ILE A 2 -7.10 11.04 -17.43
C ILE A 2 -6.18 11.86 -18.35
N GLN A 3 -4.93 11.42 -18.53
CA GLN A 3 -3.93 12.08 -19.38
C GLN A 3 -4.43 12.22 -20.83
N ASN A 4 -4.95 11.14 -21.43
CA ASN A 4 -5.49 11.16 -22.78
C ASN A 4 -6.79 11.98 -22.88
N LYS A 5 -7.65 11.91 -21.85
CA LYS A 5 -8.91 12.70 -21.81
C LYS A 5 -8.64 14.21 -21.86
N ARG A 6 -7.49 14.65 -21.36
CA ARG A 6 -7.07 16.06 -21.35
C ARG A 6 -6.14 16.42 -22.53
N GLY A 7 -6.03 15.56 -23.54
CA GLY A 7 -5.20 15.78 -24.74
C GLY A 7 -3.70 15.64 -24.51
N GLY A 8 -3.28 15.22 -23.31
CA GLY A 8 -1.88 14.96 -22.99
C GLY A 8 -1.40 13.61 -23.54
N LYS A 9 -0.07 13.43 -23.54
CA LYS A 9 0.57 12.21 -24.04
C LYS A 9 1.17 11.42 -22.88
N VAL A 10 0.81 10.15 -22.78
CA VAL A 10 1.35 9.23 -21.78
C VAL A 10 2.80 8.91 -22.12
N LYS A 11 3.69 9.03 -21.12
CA LYS A 11 5.09 8.62 -21.22
C LYS A 11 5.35 7.59 -20.13
N LEU A 12 5.70 6.38 -20.54
CA LEU A 12 6.06 5.30 -19.62
C LEU A 12 7.54 5.41 -19.27
N HIS A 13 7.86 5.22 -18.00
CA HIS A 13 9.22 5.17 -17.49
C HIS A 13 9.56 3.75 -17.03
N PRO A 14 10.85 3.37 -17.01
CA PRO A 14 11.27 2.08 -16.47
C PRO A 14 10.84 1.94 -15.00
N VAL A 15 10.28 0.78 -14.66
CA VAL A 15 9.98 0.41 -13.28
C VAL A 15 11.18 -0.35 -12.73
N MET A 16 11.73 0.10 -11.61
CA MET A 16 12.81 -0.62 -10.95
C MET A 16 12.30 -1.99 -10.46
N PRO A 17 13.12 -3.04 -10.53
CA PRO A 17 12.71 -4.34 -10.03
C PRO A 17 12.37 -4.23 -8.53
N PRO A 18 11.26 -4.87 -8.09
CA PRO A 18 10.92 -4.89 -6.68
C PRO A 18 11.97 -5.69 -5.90
N ILE A 19 12.04 -5.42 -4.60
CA ILE A 19 12.83 -6.26 -3.67
C ILE A 19 12.16 -7.64 -3.62
N ALA A 20 12.93 -8.69 -3.89
CA ALA A 20 12.41 -10.07 -4.01
C ALA A 20 12.32 -10.81 -2.66
N GLU A 21 13.13 -10.40 -1.69
CA GLU A 21 13.24 -11.08 -0.39
C GLU A 21 13.00 -10.06 0.73
N PHE A 22 12.10 -10.40 1.66
CA PHE A 22 11.81 -9.61 2.85
C PHE A 22 12.46 -10.23 4.10
N ASP A 23 13.56 -10.96 3.93
CA ASP A 23 14.18 -11.73 5.00
C ASP A 23 14.89 -10.85 6.02
N HIS A 24 14.54 -11.02 7.30
CA HIS A 24 15.14 -10.30 8.42
C HIS A 24 15.70 -11.31 9.43
N ALA A 25 17.02 -11.47 9.37
CA ALA A 25 17.80 -12.48 10.11
C ALA A 25 17.63 -12.45 11.65
N GLU A 26 17.25 -11.33 12.27
CA GLU A 26 17.00 -11.28 13.72
C GLU A 26 15.69 -11.97 14.14
N LYS A 27 14.84 -12.37 13.19
CA LYS A 27 13.49 -12.84 13.49
C LYS A 27 13.07 -14.13 12.78
N GLY A 28 13.99 -14.93 12.23
CA GLY A 28 13.65 -16.16 11.50
C GLY A 28 14.46 -17.37 11.95
N ASP A 29 13.82 -18.28 12.68
CA ASP A 29 14.06 -19.70 12.50
C ASP A 29 12.72 -20.44 12.65
N ALA A 30 11.98 -20.52 11.54
CA ALA A 30 10.82 -21.39 11.36
C ALA A 30 10.53 -21.51 9.86
N LEU A 31 11.41 -22.25 9.21
CA LEU A 31 11.20 -22.92 7.94
C LEU A 31 9.91 -23.76 8.02
N ASN A 32 8.79 -23.25 7.50
CA ASN A 32 7.69 -23.97 6.83
C ASN A 32 6.43 -23.09 6.77
N GLY A 33 6.24 -22.41 5.64
CA GLY A 33 5.02 -21.67 5.35
C GLY A 33 5.31 -20.45 4.50
N MET A 34 5.65 -20.67 3.23
CA MET A 34 5.97 -19.60 2.28
C MET A 34 4.83 -18.57 2.15
N SER A 35 3.60 -18.86 2.58
CA SER A 35 2.51 -17.86 2.66
C SER A 35 2.56 -16.95 3.90
N SER A 36 2.93 -17.48 5.08
CA SER A 36 2.81 -16.73 6.34
C SER A 36 3.96 -15.73 6.54
N PHE A 37 5.09 -15.92 5.84
CA PHE A 37 6.23 -15.02 5.89
C PHE A 37 5.94 -13.62 5.29
N TYR A 38 5.18 -13.58 4.20
CA TYR A 38 4.86 -12.33 3.49
C TYR A 38 3.89 -11.42 4.27
N LEU A 39 3.20 -11.95 5.28
CA LEU A 39 2.27 -11.21 6.13
C LEU A 39 2.86 -10.78 7.48
N SER A 40 4.18 -10.90 7.64
CA SER A 40 4.86 -10.50 8.87
C SER A 40 4.77 -8.99 9.14
N SER A 41 4.89 -8.61 10.41
CA SER A 41 4.86 -7.19 10.84
C SER A 41 5.82 -6.30 10.05
N PRO A 42 7.08 -6.69 9.73
CA PRO A 42 7.96 -5.90 8.87
C PRO A 42 7.42 -5.67 7.45
N SER A 43 6.82 -6.69 6.83
CA SER A 43 6.24 -6.57 5.48
C SER A 43 5.06 -5.60 5.45
N MET A 44 4.17 -5.67 6.45
CA MET A 44 3.05 -4.73 6.59
C MET A 44 3.52 -3.30 6.94
N GLU A 45 4.61 -3.16 7.70
CA GLU A 45 5.22 -1.86 7.97
C GLU A 45 5.82 -1.23 6.71
N LEU A 46 6.45 -2.03 5.84
CA LEU A 46 6.93 -1.57 4.54
C LEU A 46 5.77 -1.21 3.61
N ALA A 47 4.70 -2.01 3.56
CA ALA A 47 3.49 -1.66 2.82
C ALA A 47 2.90 -0.32 3.31
N LEU A 48 2.81 -0.12 4.63
CA LEU A 48 2.35 1.15 5.21
C LEU A 48 3.25 2.33 4.82
N ALA A 49 4.57 2.13 4.79
CA ALA A 49 5.51 3.16 4.36
C ALA A 49 5.33 3.51 2.88
N LEU A 50 5.12 2.50 2.02
CA LEU A 50 4.84 2.69 0.59
C LEU A 50 3.52 3.43 0.37
N GLU A 51 2.45 3.09 1.07
CA GLU A 51 1.17 3.82 0.95
C GLU A 51 1.29 5.28 1.41
N LYS A 52 2.04 5.54 2.49
CA LYS A 52 2.32 6.92 2.91
C LYS A 52 3.14 7.69 1.88
N LEU A 53 4.12 7.04 1.26
CA LEU A 53 4.93 7.63 0.19
C LEU A 53 4.06 7.95 -1.04
N THR A 54 3.19 7.02 -1.45
CA THR A 54 2.24 7.24 -2.56
C THR A 54 1.33 8.43 -2.26
N ASN A 55 0.78 8.52 -1.04
CA ASN A 55 -0.01 9.68 -0.61
C ASN A 55 0.76 11.00 -0.73
N GLU A 56 2.02 11.03 -0.28
CA GLU A 56 2.88 12.20 -0.43
C GLU A 56 3.07 12.58 -1.91
N LYS A 57 3.25 11.60 -2.81
CA LYS A 57 3.37 11.86 -4.25
C LYS A 57 2.06 12.37 -4.86
N LEU A 58 0.90 11.89 -4.39
CA LEU A 58 -0.41 12.41 -4.80
C LEU A 58 -0.61 13.85 -4.33
N LEU A 59 -0.25 14.19 -3.09
CA LEU A 59 -0.29 15.56 -2.58
C LEU A 59 0.66 16.49 -3.34
N ASN A 60 1.83 16.00 -3.74
CA ASN A 60 2.75 16.75 -4.59
C ASN A 60 2.13 17.02 -5.98
N LEU A 61 1.47 16.04 -6.58
CA LEU A 61 0.76 16.21 -7.85
C LEU A 61 -0.40 17.21 -7.72
N HIS A 62 -1.19 17.11 -6.64
CA HIS A 62 -2.25 18.06 -6.31
C HIS A 62 -1.72 19.49 -6.18
N ASN A 63 -0.61 19.66 -5.46
CA ASN A 63 0.06 20.97 -5.34
C ASN A 63 0.52 21.54 -6.69
N VAL A 64 0.94 20.69 -7.63
CA VAL A 64 1.27 21.14 -9.00
C VAL A 64 0.00 21.60 -9.73
N ALA A 65 -1.08 20.81 -9.67
CA ALA A 65 -2.37 21.19 -10.26
C ALA A 65 -2.87 22.55 -9.71
N LYS A 66 -2.79 22.72 -8.39
CA LYS A 66 -3.14 23.97 -7.70
C LYS A 66 -2.30 25.15 -8.13
N ARG A 67 -0.97 25.00 -8.25
CA ARG A 67 -0.09 26.07 -8.76
C ARG A 67 -0.40 26.46 -10.20
N CYS A 68 -0.90 25.53 -10.99
CA CYS A 68 -1.34 25.75 -12.36
C CYS A 68 -2.80 26.25 -12.46
N ASN A 69 -3.50 26.42 -11.34
CA ASN A 69 -4.94 26.72 -11.27
C ASN A 69 -5.80 25.71 -12.06
N ASP A 70 -5.44 24.44 -12.00
CA ASP A 70 -6.10 23.35 -12.71
C ASP A 70 -7.15 22.66 -11.82
N THR A 71 -8.27 23.34 -11.62
CA THR A 71 -9.32 22.92 -10.69
C THR A 71 -9.89 21.54 -10.97
N GLN A 72 -10.01 21.16 -12.24
CA GLN A 72 -10.51 19.84 -12.64
C GLN A 72 -9.52 18.72 -12.31
N MET A 73 -8.21 18.99 -12.37
CA MET A 73 -7.19 18.03 -11.97
C MET A 73 -7.10 17.91 -10.44
N GLU A 74 -7.25 19.00 -9.70
CA GLU A 74 -7.35 18.97 -8.23
C GLU A 74 -8.50 18.07 -7.77
N ASP A 75 -9.71 18.30 -8.30
CA ASP A 75 -10.91 17.51 -7.99
C ASP A 75 -10.75 16.02 -8.35
N PHE A 76 -10.17 15.73 -9.52
CA PHE A 76 -9.88 14.35 -9.93
C PHE A 76 -8.91 13.64 -8.97
N ILE A 77 -7.87 14.31 -8.47
CA ILE A 77 -6.91 13.72 -7.53
C ILE A 77 -7.57 13.48 -6.17
N GLU A 78 -8.39 14.42 -5.71
CA GLU A 78 -9.10 14.33 -4.42
C GLU A 78 -10.13 13.19 -4.40
N SER A 79 -10.99 13.14 -5.42
CA SER A 79 -12.10 12.20 -5.52
C SER A 79 -11.65 10.77 -5.80
N GLU A 80 -10.72 10.57 -6.73
CA GLU A 80 -10.35 9.23 -7.22
C GLU A 80 -9.17 8.61 -6.47
N PHE A 81 -8.37 9.39 -5.72
CA PHE A 81 -7.15 8.86 -5.10
C PHE A 81 -7.01 9.22 -3.62
N LEU A 82 -7.11 10.49 -3.23
CA LEU A 82 -6.76 10.88 -1.86
C LEU A 82 -7.72 10.29 -0.82
N THR A 83 -9.01 10.16 -1.14
CA THR A 83 -10.00 9.52 -0.26
C THR A 83 -9.66 8.05 -0.01
N ASP A 84 -9.40 7.30 -1.08
CA ASP A 84 -9.05 5.89 -1.02
C ASP A 84 -7.70 5.67 -0.32
N GLN A 85 -6.75 6.57 -0.53
CA GLN A 85 -5.43 6.50 0.09
C GLN A 85 -5.50 6.63 1.61
N ILE A 86 -6.37 7.49 2.14
CA ILE A 86 -6.60 7.60 3.60
C ILE A 86 -7.18 6.30 4.15
N ALA A 87 -8.14 5.69 3.45
CA ALA A 87 -8.74 4.42 3.84
C ALA A 87 -7.70 3.27 3.83
N ALA A 88 -6.87 3.20 2.79
CA ALA A 88 -5.81 2.21 2.66
C ALA A 88 -4.76 2.33 3.77
N ILE A 89 -4.26 3.55 4.03
CA ILE A 89 -3.28 3.80 5.10
C ILE A 89 -3.84 3.39 6.46
N LYS A 90 -5.11 3.70 6.73
CA LYS A 90 -5.77 3.31 7.98
C LYS A 90 -5.85 1.78 8.10
N LYS A 91 -6.34 1.11 7.06
CA LYS A 91 -6.49 -0.36 7.02
C LYS A 91 -5.16 -1.07 7.28
N ILE A 92 -4.08 -0.66 6.61
CA ILE A 92 -2.76 -1.27 6.83
C ILE A 92 -2.21 -0.92 8.22
N SER A 93 -2.45 0.29 8.74
CA SER A 93 -2.04 0.66 10.11
C SER A 93 -2.72 -0.22 11.17
N GLU A 94 -3.98 -0.58 10.96
CA GLU A 94 -4.72 -1.50 11.81
C GLU A 94 -4.12 -2.91 11.74
N TYR A 95 -3.76 -3.40 10.55
CA TYR A 95 -3.07 -4.67 10.39
C TYR A 95 -1.71 -4.72 11.10
N VAL A 96 -0.89 -3.68 10.96
CA VAL A 96 0.39 -3.56 11.68
C VAL A 96 0.16 -3.64 13.19
N SER A 97 -0.85 -2.94 13.70
CA SER A 97 -1.17 -2.93 15.13
C SER A 97 -1.64 -4.31 15.62
N GLN A 98 -2.46 -5.01 14.83
CA GLN A 98 -2.92 -6.37 15.13
C GLN A 98 -1.75 -7.37 15.15
N LEU A 99 -0.89 -7.35 14.13
CA LEU A 99 0.28 -8.23 14.06
C LEU A 99 1.26 -8.00 15.21
N ARG A 100 1.49 -6.74 15.60
CA ARG A 100 2.31 -6.40 16.77
C ARG A 100 1.72 -6.93 18.07
N ARG A 101 0.40 -6.95 18.20
CA ARG A 101 -0.31 -7.45 19.39
C ARG A 101 -0.30 -8.99 19.46
N ILE A 102 -0.51 -9.65 18.34
CA ILE A 102 -0.63 -11.11 18.25
C ILE A 102 0.75 -11.79 18.39
N GLY A 103 1.82 -11.12 17.97
CA GLY A 103 3.17 -11.67 18.03
C GLY A 103 3.43 -12.70 16.93
N LYS A 104 4.41 -13.59 17.13
CA LYS A 104 4.81 -14.61 16.14
C LYS A 104 4.09 -15.94 16.38
N GLY A 105 4.11 -16.81 15.37
CA GLY A 105 3.60 -18.18 15.48
C GLY A 105 2.15 -18.30 15.03
N HIS A 106 1.35 -19.10 15.74
CA HIS A 106 -0.01 -19.48 15.32
C HIS A 106 -0.92 -18.28 15.01
N GLY A 107 -0.84 -17.21 15.78
CA GLY A 107 -1.70 -16.06 15.56
C GLY A 107 -1.41 -15.28 14.26
N VAL A 108 -0.19 -15.38 13.69
CA VAL A 108 0.09 -14.83 12.33
C VAL A 108 -0.61 -15.67 11.27
N TRP A 109 -0.69 -16.99 11.48
CA TRP A 109 -1.44 -17.88 10.58
C TRP A 109 -2.94 -17.60 10.67
N ASP A 110 -3.50 -17.41 11.86
CA ASP A 110 -4.92 -17.04 12.01
C ASP A 110 -5.24 -15.70 11.34
N PHE A 111 -4.33 -14.72 11.46
CA PHE A 111 -4.43 -13.43 10.80
C PHE A 111 -4.35 -13.55 9.26
N ASP A 112 -3.49 -14.45 8.75
CA ASP A 112 -3.41 -14.77 7.33
C ASP A 112 -4.71 -15.38 6.80
N GLN A 113 -5.31 -16.31 7.55
CA GLN A 113 -6.62 -16.87 7.20
C GLN A 113 -7.71 -15.79 7.19
N MET A 114 -7.74 -14.89 8.19
CA MET A 114 -8.66 -13.75 8.20
C MET A 114 -8.53 -12.92 6.92
N LEU A 115 -7.30 -12.58 6.51
CA LEU A 115 -7.04 -11.77 5.33
C LEU A 115 -7.47 -12.47 4.03
N LEU A 116 -7.22 -13.77 3.90
CA LEU A 116 -7.66 -14.57 2.74
C LEU A 116 -9.19 -14.57 2.58
N HIS A 117 -9.92 -14.50 3.67
CA HIS A 117 -11.39 -14.48 3.67
C HIS A 117 -12.02 -13.08 3.62
N GLU A 118 -11.24 -12.03 3.92
CA GLU A 118 -11.69 -10.63 3.82
C GLU A 118 -12.00 -10.20 2.37
N GLY A 119 -11.57 -10.98 1.37
CA GLY A 119 -11.83 -10.79 -0.05
C GLY A 119 -12.91 -11.70 -0.67
N GLY A 120 -13.72 -12.41 0.12
CA GLY A 120 -14.85 -13.24 -0.38
C GLY A 120 -15.92 -12.40 -1.11
N PRO A 121 -16.66 -12.98 -2.09
CA PRO A 121 -17.45 -12.19 -3.04
C PRO A 121 -18.55 -11.40 -2.34
N ALA A 122 -18.70 -10.15 -2.77
CA ALA A 122 -19.84 -9.29 -2.46
C ALA A 122 -21.17 -9.88 -2.96
#